data_AF-A0A4Z0WCH0-F1
#
_entry.id   AF-A0A4Z0WCH0-F1
#
_cell.length_a   1.000
_cell.length_b   1.000
_cell.length_c   1.000
_cell.angle_alpha   90.00
_cell.angle_beta   90.00
_cell.angle_gamma   90.00
#
_symmetry.space_group_name_H-M   'P 1'
#
loop_
_entity.id
_entity.type
_entity.pdbx_description
1 polymer ?
#
loop_
_entity_poly.entity_id
_entity_poly.type
_entity_poly.pdbx_seq_one_letter_code
_entity_poly.pdbx_strand_id
1 'polypeptide(L)'
;MRAWPWLLSGVVFAGIVAWLAPHQIGVLVWSLSKLGLGAYLGYWIDRSVFHYARPGMLFDIANSLARQDQTQGAQAMRHQASLATLRRVGIMAAAILALGLGV
;
A
#
# COMPACT_ATOMS: atom_id res chain seq x y z
N MET A 1 -11.18 3.44 -11.68
CA MET A 1 -10.13 3.26 -10.65
C MET A 1 -10.79 3.25 -9.27
N ARG A 2 -10.62 2.20 -8.45
CA ARG A 2 -11.32 2.05 -7.15
C ARG A 2 -10.90 3.10 -6.08
N ALA A 3 -9.83 3.85 -6.32
CA ALA A 3 -9.33 4.88 -5.41
C ALA A 3 -10.04 6.25 -5.55
N TRP A 4 -10.89 6.44 -6.56
CA TRP A 4 -11.51 7.74 -6.85
C TRP A 4 -12.31 8.34 -5.67
N PRO A 5 -13.16 7.58 -4.94
CA PRO A 5 -13.91 8.13 -3.81
C PRO A 5 -13.00 8.65 -2.69
N TRP A 6 -11.88 7.97 -2.46
CA TRP A 6 -10.90 8.31 -1.42
C TRP A 6 -10.11 9.57 -1.76
N LEU A 7 -9.75 9.72 -3.04
CA LEU A 7 -9.11 10.94 -3.55
C LEU A 7 -10.06 12.14 -3.42
N LEU A 8 -11.33 11.96 -3.82
CA LEU A 8 -12.33 13.01 -3.72
C LEU A 8 -12.52 13.45 -2.26
N SER A 9 -12.64 12.51 -1.32
CA SER A 9 -12.73 12.86 0.10
C SER A 9 -11.50 13.63 0.57
N GLY A 10 -10.28 13.23 0.16
CA GLY A 10 -9.05 13.93 0.52
C GLY A 10 -9.03 15.38 0.02
N VAL A 11 -9.48 15.62 -1.21
CA VAL A 11 -9.58 16.97 -1.78
C VAL A 11 -10.63 17.81 -1.04
N VAL A 12 -11.79 17.23 -0.69
CA VAL A 12 -12.82 17.92 0.10
C VAL A 12 -12.29 18.33 1.46
N PHE A 13 -11.62 17.43 2.19
CA PHE A 13 -11.02 17.75 3.48
C PHE A 13 -9.93 18.82 3.36
N ALA A 14 -9.07 18.74 2.34
CA ALA A 14 -8.08 19.78 2.08
C ALA A 14 -8.73 21.15 1.81
N GLY A 15 -9.84 21.18 1.07
CA GLY A 15 -10.63 22.39 0.83
C GLY A 15 -11.26 22.98 2.11
N ILE A 16 -11.78 22.12 2.99
CA ILE A 16 -12.30 22.53 4.30
C ILE A 16 -11.20 23.18 5.15
N VAL A 17 -10.01 22.55 5.21
CA VAL A 17 -8.86 23.11 5.95
C VAL A 17 -8.40 24.43 5.33
N ALA A 18 -8.39 24.54 4.00
CA ALA A 18 -8.04 25.78 3.32
C ALA A 18 -9.01 26.94 3.66
N TRP A 19 -10.28 26.62 3.88
CA TRP A 19 -11.30 27.61 4.25
C TRP A 19 -11.24 28.00 5.74
N LEU A 20 -11.09 27.03 6.65
CA LEU A 20 -11.05 27.28 8.10
C LEU A 20 -9.70 27.86 8.57
N ALA A 21 -8.59 27.41 7.97
CA ALA A 21 -7.23 27.73 8.43
C ALA A 21 -6.27 27.89 7.23
N PRO A 22 -6.39 28.97 6.44
CA PRO A 22 -5.62 29.17 5.21
C PRO A 22 -4.10 29.21 5.44
N HIS A 23 -3.66 29.63 6.63
CA HIS A 23 -2.25 29.65 7.00
C HIS A 23 -1.64 28.24 7.16
N GLN A 24 -2.46 27.20 7.35
CA GLN A 24 -2.00 25.82 7.57
C GLN A 24 -1.88 25.00 6.27
N ILE A 25 -2.30 25.55 5.12
CA ILE A 25 -2.26 24.84 3.84
C ILE A 25 -0.84 24.37 3.52
N GLY A 26 0.18 25.19 3.78
CA GLY A 26 1.58 24.80 3.56
C GLY A 26 1.98 23.56 4.38
N VAL A 27 1.60 23.52 5.66
CA VAL A 27 1.89 22.40 6.57
C VAL A 27 1.09 21.16 6.16
N LEU A 28 -0.15 21.33 5.71
CA LEU A 28 -0.99 20.25 5.20
C LEU A 28 -0.37 19.62 3.95
N VAL A 29 0.03 20.43 2.96
CA VAL A 29 0.66 19.99 1.71
C VAL A 29 1.98 19.29 2.01
N TRP A 30 2.78 19.83 2.94
CA TRP A 30 4.00 19.18 3.41
C TRP A 30 3.72 17.79 3.99
N SER A 31 2.74 17.68 4.88
CA SER A 31 2.36 16.43 5.54
C SER A 31 1.84 15.39 4.55
N LEU A 32 0.99 15.80 3.59
CA LEU A 32 0.50 14.97 2.50
C LEU A 32 1.64 14.48 1.60
N SER A 33 2.61 15.34 1.32
CA SER A 33 3.78 14.99 0.50
C SER A 33 4.63 13.93 1.20
N LYS A 34 4.89 14.07 2.51
CA LYS A 34 5.60 13.06 3.31
C LYS A 34 4.88 11.71 3.29
N LEU A 35 3.56 11.72 3.50
CA LEU A 35 2.71 10.53 3.43
C LEU A 35 2.77 9.85 2.06
N GLY A 36 2.64 10.63 0.98
CA GLY A 36 2.71 10.13 -0.39
C GLY A 36 4.07 9.53 -0.73
N LEU A 37 5.16 10.20 -0.35
CA LEU A 37 6.52 9.69 -0.51
C LEU A 37 6.74 8.40 0.29
N GLY A 38 6.21 8.30 1.51
CA GLY A 38 6.33 7.08 2.30
C GLY A 38 5.58 5.89 1.72
N ALA A 39 4.38 6.12 1.20
CA ALA A 39 3.64 5.08 0.49
C ALA A 39 4.39 4.64 -0.79
N TYR A 40 4.94 5.59 -1.54
CA TYR A 40 5.74 5.33 -2.74
C TYR A 40 7.00 4.52 -2.40
N LEU A 41 7.79 4.98 -1.43
CA LEU A 41 9.01 4.30 -1.00
C LEU A 41 8.72 2.91 -0.44
N GLY A 42 7.71 2.75 0.42
CA GLY A 42 7.31 1.44 0.94
C GLY A 42 6.94 0.45 -0.16
N TYR A 43 6.23 0.92 -1.20
CA TYR A 43 5.95 0.11 -2.39
C TYR A 43 7.21 -0.30 -3.16
N TRP A 44 8.12 0.64 -3.40
CA TRP A 44 9.35 0.35 -4.15
C TRP A 44 10.33 -0.53 -3.38
N ILE A 45 10.45 -0.34 -2.07
CA ILE A 45 11.29 -1.19 -1.21
C ILE A 45 10.81 -2.64 -1.27
N ASP A 46 9.50 -2.88 -1.10
CA ASP A 46 8.95 -4.23 -1.23
C ASP A 46 9.25 -4.84 -2.61
N ARG A 47 9.10 -4.05 -3.68
CA ARG A 47 9.30 -4.51 -5.05
C ARG A 47 10.76 -4.82 -5.38
N SER A 48 11.70 -4.07 -4.83
CA SER A 48 13.14 -4.22 -5.05
C SER A 48 13.73 -5.36 -4.21
N VAL A 49 13.36 -5.46 -2.94
CA VAL A 49 13.90 -6.47 -2.01
C VAL A 49 13.30 -7.86 -2.28
N PHE A 50 12.02 -7.93 -2.62
CA PHE A 50 11.29 -9.19 -2.78
C PHE A 50 10.79 -9.42 -4.21
N HIS A 51 11.70 -9.28 -5.18
CA HIS A 51 11.36 -9.52 -6.59
C HIS A 51 10.80 -10.94 -6.83
N TYR A 52 11.36 -11.95 -6.14
CA TYR A 52 11.02 -13.36 -6.31
C TYR A 52 9.72 -13.80 -5.60
N ALA A 53 9.28 -13.07 -4.57
CA ALA A 53 8.14 -13.46 -3.72
C ALA A 53 6.97 -12.46 -3.85
N ARG A 54 6.63 -12.09 -5.08
CA ARG A 54 5.54 -11.15 -5.34
C ARG A 54 4.19 -11.80 -5.05
N PRO A 55 3.33 -11.20 -4.21
CA PRO A 55 2.05 -11.79 -3.85
C PRO A 55 1.14 -12.04 -5.08
N GLY A 56 1.19 -11.16 -6.09
CA GLY A 56 0.45 -11.37 -7.35
C GLY A 56 0.85 -12.66 -8.06
N MET A 57 2.16 -12.87 -8.28
CA MET A 57 2.65 -14.12 -8.88
C MET A 57 2.29 -15.35 -8.05
N LEU A 58 2.39 -15.27 -6.72
CA LEU A 58 2.03 -16.38 -5.83
C LEU A 58 0.55 -16.73 -5.92
N PHE A 59 -0.35 -15.73 -6.00
CA PHE A 59 -1.78 -15.96 -6.22
C PHE A 59 -2.09 -16.51 -7.62
N ASP A 60 -1.36 -16.07 -8.64
CA ASP A 60 -1.53 -16.57 -10.01
C ASP A 60 -1.13 -18.05 -10.10
N ILE A 61 0.00 -18.43 -9.49
CA ILE A 61 0.45 -19.83 -9.38
C ILE A 61 -0.56 -20.65 -8.56
N ALA A 62 -1.05 -20.12 -7.45
CA ALA A 62 -2.06 -20.84 -6.66
C ALA A 62 -3.36 -21.08 -7.45
N ASN A 63 -3.78 -20.11 -8.27
CA ASN A 63 -4.97 -20.24 -9.10
C ASN A 63 -4.75 -21.19 -10.29
N SER A 64 -3.55 -21.27 -10.87
CA SER A 64 -3.26 -22.25 -11.93
C SER A 64 -3.25 -23.68 -11.39
N LEU A 65 -2.66 -23.91 -10.22
CA LEU A 65 -2.70 -25.20 -9.53
C LEU A 65 -4.12 -25.62 -9.16
N ALA A 66 -4.96 -24.67 -8.72
CA ALA A 66 -6.36 -24.93 -8.43
C ALA A 66 -7.16 -25.34 -9.69
N ARG A 67 -6.81 -24.78 -10.87
CA ARG A 67 -7.43 -25.17 -12.15
C ARG A 67 -7.01 -26.56 -12.63
N GLN A 68 -5.85 -27.04 -12.21
CA GLN A 68 -5.35 -28.40 -12.50
C GLN A 68 -5.83 -29.44 -11.49
N ASP A 69 -6.86 -29.13 -10.70
CA ASP A 69 -7.44 -29.98 -9.64
C ASP A 69 -6.42 -30.37 -8.53
N GLN A 70 -5.28 -29.69 -8.48
CA GLN A 70 -4.24 -29.91 -7.47
C GLN A 70 -4.50 -29.05 -6.22
N THR A 71 -5.57 -29.39 -5.52
CA THR A 71 -6.12 -28.63 -4.38
C THR A 71 -5.14 -28.45 -3.23
N GLN A 72 -4.33 -29.46 -2.90
CA GLN A 72 -3.34 -29.41 -1.82
C GLN A 72 -2.20 -28.41 -2.12
N GLY A 73 -1.67 -28.41 -3.36
CA GLY A 73 -0.63 -27.47 -3.78
C GLY A 73 -1.12 -26.02 -3.85
N ALA A 74 -2.38 -25.83 -4.28
CA ALA A 74 -3.01 -24.52 -4.33
C ALA A 74 -3.19 -23.88 -2.94
N GLN A 75 -3.56 -24.67 -1.92
CA GLN A 75 -3.71 -24.17 -0.55
C GLN A 75 -2.37 -23.73 0.06
N ALA A 76 -1.32 -24.55 -0.09
CA ALA A 76 0.02 -24.20 0.39
C ALA A 76 0.54 -22.89 -0.23
N MET A 77 0.36 -22.71 -1.53
CA MET A 77 0.74 -21.47 -2.22
C MET A 77 -0.09 -20.26 -1.79
N ARG A 78 -1.38 -20.42 -1.48
CA ARG A 78 -2.22 -19.34 -0.94
C ARG A 78 -1.74 -18.85 0.43
N HIS A 79 -1.29 -19.75 1.31
CA HIS A 79 -0.72 -19.36 2.59
C HIS A 79 0.59 -18.58 2.41
N GLN A 80 1.45 -18.99 1.48
CA GLN A 80 2.66 -18.22 1.17
C GLN A 80 2.33 -16.85 0.55
N ALA A 81 1.30 -16.79 -0.30
CA ALA A 81 0.81 -15.54 -0.88
C ALA A 81 0.30 -14.57 0.20
N SER A 82 -0.50 -15.06 1.16
CA SER A 82 -1.03 -14.22 2.24
C SER A 82 0.08 -13.71 3.17
N LEU A 83 1.07 -14.53 3.51
CA LEU A 83 2.26 -14.09 4.27
C LEU A 83 3.04 -13.00 3.53
N ALA A 84 3.21 -13.13 2.21
CA ALA A 84 3.84 -12.10 1.39
C ALA A 84 3.05 -10.77 1.39
N THR A 85 1.71 -10.82 1.44
CA THR A 85 0.89 -9.61 1.57
C THR A 85 1.04 -8.93 2.93
N LEU A 86 1.13 -9.70 4.02
CA LEU A 86 1.32 -9.16 5.36
C LEU A 86 2.68 -8.45 5.50
N ARG A 87 3.74 -9.05 4.95
CA ARG A 87 5.07 -8.40 4.88
C ARG A 87 5.00 -7.07 4.14
N ARG A 88 4.35 -7.03 2.96
CA ARG A 88 4.20 -5.80 2.18
C ARG A 88 3.46 -4.72 2.98
N VAL A 89 2.36 -5.09 3.64
CA VAL A 89 1.60 -4.18 4.50
C VAL A 89 2.48 -3.66 5.65
N GLY A 90 3.27 -4.52 6.27
CA GLY A 90 4.21 -4.13 7.33
C GLY A 90 5.27 -3.11 6.86
N ILE A 91 5.89 -3.34 5.70
CA ILE A 91 6.91 -2.43 5.13
C ILE A 91 6.28 -1.08 4.77
N MET A 92 5.10 -1.10 4.13
CA MET A 92 4.37 0.13 3.80
C MET A 92 3.96 0.91 5.04
N ALA A 93 3.41 0.22 6.05
CA ALA A 93 3.04 0.85 7.32
C ALA A 93 4.26 1.45 8.03
N ALA A 94 5.38 0.72 8.09
CA ALA A 94 6.61 1.20 8.70
C ALA A 94 7.17 2.45 7.97
N ALA A 95 7.19 2.45 6.63
CA ALA A 95 7.66 3.59 5.84
C ALA A 95 6.76 4.83 6.02
N ILE A 96 5.44 4.63 6.01
CA ILE A 96 4.45 5.69 6.22
C ILE A 96 4.55 6.26 7.64
N LEU A 97 4.65 5.41 8.66
CA LEU A 97 4.77 5.84 10.05
C LEU A 97 6.11 6.55 10.30
N ALA A 98 7.22 6.05 9.75
CA ALA A 98 8.52 6.70 9.89
C ALA A 98 8.53 8.12 9.32
N LEU A 99 7.93 8.34 8.14
CA LEU A 99 7.85 9.66 7.52
C LEU A 99 6.73 10.55 8.08
N GLY A 100 5.67 9.94 8.62
CA GLY A 100 4.59 10.65 9.31
C GLY A 100 5.01 11.15 10.70
N LEU A 101 5.84 10.37 11.42
CA LEU A 101 6.36 10.70 12.75
C LEU A 101 7.67 11.49 12.72
N GLY A 102 8.45 11.36 11.65
CA GLY A 102 9.60 12.24 11.39
C GLY A 102 9.10 13.66 11.16
N VAL A 103 9.05 14.43 12.25
CA VAL A 103 8.68 15.86 12.29
C VAL A 103 9.46 16.65 11.26
#